data_AF-A0A177WLU2-F1
#
_entry.id   AF-A0A177WLU2-F1
#
_cell.length_a   1.000
_cell.length_b   1.000
_cell.length_c   1.000
_cell.angle_alpha   90.00
_cell.angle_beta   90.00
_cell.angle_gamma   90.00
#
_symmetry.space_group_name_H-M   'P 1'
#
loop_
_entity.id
_entity.type
_entity.pdbx_description
1 polymer ?
#
loop_
_entity_poly.entity_id
_entity_poly.type
_entity_poly.pdbx_seq_one_letter_code
_entity_poly.pdbx_strand_id
1 'polypeptide(L)'
;MSAKVSTATVSPSATETASAKASTLNTFSRFDYPKKLKSYNEFGKYCYSIGLEGVFMIEEHATLSVKIDKIEKDIHNVDARIKAQKNLLYNLEQDFDFLNRASGQGSVDLDLETNIRTQREFLDELQEILQKILDGYRIRLKKDSEQELELKHYFEHHHKFEDAQQQAFQP
;
A
#
# COMPACT_ATOMS: atom_id res chain seq x y z
N MET A 1 6.02 -13.73 -66.49
CA MET A 1 5.00 -14.31 -65.59
C MET A 1 5.57 -15.55 -64.93
N SER A 2 5.69 -15.51 -63.60
CA SER A 2 5.56 -16.63 -62.64
C SER A 2 6.33 -16.27 -61.36
N ALA A 3 5.59 -16.27 -60.26
CA ALA A 3 6.03 -15.99 -58.89
C ALA A 3 6.01 -17.27 -58.05
N LYS A 4 6.89 -17.37 -57.05
CA LYS A 4 6.74 -18.03 -55.72
C LYS A 4 8.10 -18.00 -55.00
N VAL A 5 8.32 -17.24 -53.92
CA VAL A 5 7.88 -17.32 -52.49
C VAL A 5 8.86 -18.11 -51.60
N SER A 6 9.44 -17.36 -50.64
CA SER A 6 9.86 -17.61 -49.23
C SER A 6 10.67 -18.88 -48.88
N THR A 7 11.64 -18.87 -47.95
CA THR A 7 11.62 -18.33 -46.57
C THR A 7 13.06 -18.08 -46.07
N ALA A 8 13.30 -16.96 -45.38
CA ALA A 8 14.52 -16.71 -44.63
C ALA A 8 14.33 -17.13 -43.16
N THR A 9 15.16 -18.06 -42.70
CA THR A 9 15.22 -18.54 -41.32
C THR A 9 16.07 -17.58 -40.49
N VAL A 10 15.46 -16.90 -39.50
CA VAL A 10 16.19 -16.11 -38.51
C VAL A 10 16.20 -16.88 -37.18
N SER A 11 17.40 -17.09 -36.65
CA SER A 11 17.66 -17.73 -35.36
C SER A 11 17.81 -16.65 -34.28
N PRO A 12 17.17 -16.77 -33.10
CA PRO A 12 17.49 -15.92 -31.96
C PRO A 12 18.30 -16.71 -30.92
N SER A 13 19.37 -16.11 -30.40
CA SER A 13 19.40 -15.67 -28.99
C SER A 13 20.83 -15.43 -28.52
N ALA A 14 21.09 -14.19 -28.12
CA ALA A 14 22.32 -13.76 -27.46
C ALA A 14 22.35 -14.26 -26.01
N THR A 15 23.52 -14.74 -25.59
CA THR A 15 23.81 -15.09 -24.19
C THR A 15 24.34 -13.84 -23.49
N GLU A 16 23.56 -13.27 -22.56
CA GLU A 16 24.06 -12.28 -21.60
C GLU A 16 24.16 -12.91 -20.21
N THR A 17 25.39 -12.96 -19.70
CA THR A 17 25.72 -13.39 -18.35
C THR A 17 25.64 -12.18 -17.44
N ALA A 18 24.69 -12.17 -16.50
CA ALA A 18 24.65 -11.21 -15.41
C ALA A 18 24.95 -11.93 -14.08
N SER A 19 26.18 -11.70 -13.58
CA SER A 19 26.61 -12.10 -12.24
C SER A 19 26.04 -11.12 -11.22
N ALA A 20 25.10 -11.56 -10.39
CA ALA A 20 24.63 -10.79 -9.25
C ALA A 20 25.24 -11.35 -7.96
N LYS A 21 26.20 -10.60 -7.43
CA LYS A 21 26.86 -10.80 -6.14
C LYS A 21 25.83 -10.57 -5.02
N ALA A 22 25.30 -11.64 -4.43
CA ALA A 22 24.33 -11.54 -3.35
C ALA A 22 25.04 -11.14 -2.04
N SER A 23 24.71 -9.94 -1.56
CA SER A 23 25.07 -9.44 -0.24
C SER A 23 24.37 -10.27 0.84
N THR A 24 25.16 -10.76 1.78
CA THR A 24 24.75 -11.49 2.98
C THR A 24 23.77 -10.69 3.84
N LEU A 25 22.55 -11.20 3.99
CA LEU A 25 21.70 -10.91 5.14
C LEU A 25 21.12 -12.23 5.67
N ASN A 26 21.86 -12.88 6.56
CA ASN A 26 21.35 -13.94 7.41
C ASN A 26 20.55 -13.29 8.54
N THR A 27 19.27 -13.65 8.68
CA THR A 27 18.71 -14.33 9.87
C THR A 27 17.18 -14.39 9.69
N PHE A 28 16.72 -15.28 8.82
CA PHE A 28 15.44 -15.95 9.02
C PHE A 28 15.76 -17.31 9.61
N SER A 29 15.33 -17.53 10.84
CA SER A 29 15.41 -18.83 11.50
C SER A 29 14.87 -19.91 10.58
N ARG A 30 15.77 -20.82 10.18
CA ARG A 30 15.58 -22.10 9.51
C ARG A 30 14.12 -22.59 9.52
N PHE A 31 13.37 -22.26 8.48
CA PHE A 31 12.25 -23.12 8.09
C PHE A 31 12.88 -24.47 7.74
N ASP A 32 12.50 -25.54 8.45
CA ASP A 32 12.82 -26.92 8.07
C ASP A 32 12.07 -27.22 6.77
N TYR A 33 12.61 -26.71 5.65
CA TYR A 33 12.13 -27.07 4.34
C TYR A 33 12.29 -28.59 4.19
N PRO A 34 11.23 -29.32 3.84
CA PRO A 34 11.34 -30.75 3.63
C PRO A 34 12.45 -31.03 2.62
N LYS A 35 13.35 -31.95 2.96
CA LYS A 35 14.55 -32.32 2.14
C LYS A 35 14.21 -32.69 0.70
N LYS A 36 12.95 -33.00 0.42
CA LYS A 36 12.38 -33.11 -0.92
C LYS A 36 11.16 -32.20 -0.97
N LEU A 37 11.24 -31.13 -1.76
CA LEU A 37 10.05 -30.40 -2.17
C LEU A 37 9.17 -31.40 -2.93
N LYS A 38 7.89 -31.47 -2.56
CA LYS A 38 6.88 -32.19 -3.33
C LYS A 38 6.91 -31.68 -4.77
N SER A 39 6.71 -32.58 -5.74
CA SER A 39 6.65 -32.16 -7.14
C SER A 39 5.56 -31.10 -7.31
N TYR A 40 5.77 -30.10 -8.17
CA TYR A 40 4.76 -29.08 -8.49
C TYR A 40 3.40 -29.72 -8.84
N ASN A 41 3.43 -30.88 -9.50
CA ASN A 41 2.25 -31.66 -9.86
C ASN A 41 1.43 -32.15 -8.65
N GLU A 42 2.04 -32.33 -7.48
CA GLU A 42 1.32 -32.70 -6.25
C GLU A 42 0.47 -31.55 -5.70
N PHE A 43 0.76 -30.31 -6.12
CA PHE A 43 -0.03 -29.13 -5.79
C PHE A 43 -1.11 -28.83 -6.84
N GLY A 44 -1.09 -29.50 -7.99
CA GLY A 44 -2.06 -29.29 -9.06
C GLY A 44 -3.52 -29.51 -8.61
N LYS A 45 -3.75 -30.38 -7.61
CA LYS A 45 -5.07 -30.59 -6.99
C LYS A 45 -5.61 -29.40 -6.19
N TYR A 46 -4.76 -28.40 -5.92
CA TYR A 46 -5.13 -27.14 -5.29
C TYR A 46 -5.12 -25.97 -6.28
N CYS A 47 -4.83 -26.25 -7.56
CA CYS A 47 -4.83 -25.26 -8.63
C CYS A 47 -6.18 -25.35 -9.36
N TYR A 48 -6.99 -24.31 -9.20
CA TYR A 48 -8.28 -24.17 -9.86
C TYR A 48 -8.17 -23.13 -10.97
N SER A 49 -8.95 -23.28 -12.03
CA SER A 49 -8.92 -22.30 -13.11
C SER A 49 -9.61 -21.01 -12.65
N ILE A 50 -8.94 -19.87 -12.89
CA ILE A 50 -9.48 -18.54 -12.59
C ILE A 50 -9.96 -17.94 -13.90
N GLY A 51 -11.24 -17.61 -13.98
CA GLY A 51 -11.81 -16.93 -15.14
C GLY A 51 -11.33 -15.48 -15.23
N LEU A 52 -11.57 -14.84 -16.39
CA LEU A 52 -11.24 -13.42 -16.60
C LEU A 52 -11.87 -12.52 -15.53
N GLU A 53 -13.08 -12.83 -15.08
CA GLU A 53 -13.75 -12.10 -14.00
C GLU A 53 -12.94 -12.12 -12.69
N GLY A 54 -12.46 -13.30 -12.28
CA GLY A 54 -11.63 -13.43 -11.08
C GLY A 54 -10.31 -12.67 -11.22
N VAL A 55 -9.73 -12.62 -12.42
CA VAL A 55 -8.52 -11.81 -12.68
C VAL A 55 -8.81 -10.32 -12.51
N PHE A 56 -9.93 -9.81 -13.05
CA PHE A 56 -10.31 -8.41 -12.87
C PHE A 56 -10.58 -8.06 -11.40
N MET A 57 -11.25 -8.93 -10.64
CA MET A 57 -11.47 -8.72 -9.21
C MET A 57 -10.16 -8.65 -8.42
N ILE A 58 -9.19 -9.54 -8.72
CA ILE A 58 -7.86 -9.51 -8.11
C ILE A 58 -7.15 -8.19 -8.44
N GLU A 59 -7.18 -7.77 -9.71
CA GLU A 59 -6.53 -6.52 -10.15
C GLU A 59 -7.14 -5.29 -9.47
N GLU A 60 -8.48 -5.24 -9.34
CA GLU A 60 -9.16 -4.13 -8.67
C GLU A 60 -8.80 -4.07 -7.19
N HIS A 61 -8.81 -5.22 -6.50
CA HIS A 61 -8.43 -5.32 -5.10
C HIS A 61 -6.97 -4.90 -4.88
N ALA A 62 -6.03 -5.41 -5.69
CA ALA A 62 -4.62 -5.01 -5.61
C ALA A 62 -4.43 -3.51 -5.84
N THR A 63 -5.14 -2.94 -6.81
CA THR A 63 -5.11 -1.49 -7.09
C THR A 63 -5.63 -0.68 -5.90
N LEU A 64 -6.64 -1.18 -5.19
CA LEU A 64 -7.18 -0.52 -4.01
C LEU A 64 -6.19 -0.58 -2.84
N SER A 65 -5.56 -1.73 -2.58
CA SER A 65 -4.54 -1.86 -1.53
C SER A 65 -3.39 -0.88 -1.73
N VAL A 66 -2.89 -0.70 -2.96
CA VAL A 66 -1.85 0.30 -3.26
C VAL A 66 -2.30 1.73 -2.94
N LYS A 67 -3.58 2.04 -3.17
CA LYS A 67 -4.14 3.36 -2.83
C LYS A 67 -4.25 3.54 -1.31
N ILE A 68 -4.61 2.50 -0.58
CA ILE A 68 -4.67 2.50 0.90
C ILE A 68 -3.28 2.76 1.48
N ASP A 69 -2.25 2.02 1.03
CA ASP A 69 -0.86 2.22 1.46
C ASP A 69 -0.37 3.66 1.27
N LYS A 70 -0.75 4.28 0.15
CA LYS A 70 -0.40 5.68 -0.14
C LYS A 70 -1.04 6.63 0.88
N ILE A 71 -2.29 6.40 1.23
CA ILE A 71 -3.03 7.25 2.16
C ILE A 71 -2.51 7.08 3.58
N GLU A 72 -2.13 5.87 3.99
CA GLU A 72 -1.49 5.67 5.29
C GLU A 72 -0.21 6.49 5.42
N LYS A 73 0.61 6.53 4.36
CA LYS A 73 1.80 7.38 4.31
C LYS A 73 1.45 8.87 4.42
N ASP A 74 0.40 9.31 3.74
CA ASP A 74 -0.08 10.70 3.82
C ASP A 74 -0.59 11.04 5.24
N ILE A 75 -1.32 10.14 5.90
CA ILE A 75 -1.75 10.27 7.30
C ILE A 75 -0.53 10.44 8.21
N HIS A 76 0.46 9.56 8.09
CA HIS A 76 1.68 9.63 8.91
C HIS A 76 2.46 10.93 8.66
N ASN A 77 2.53 11.40 7.42
CA ASN A 77 3.20 12.64 7.08
C ASN A 77 2.52 13.85 7.74
N VAL A 78 1.18 13.95 7.63
CA VAL A 78 0.43 15.06 8.19
C VAL A 78 0.43 15.01 9.72
N ASP A 79 0.30 13.83 10.33
CA ASP A 79 0.41 13.66 11.78
C ASP A 79 1.79 14.10 12.32
N ALA A 80 2.87 13.77 11.61
CA ALA A 80 4.22 14.23 11.97
C ALA A 80 4.34 15.77 11.89
N ARG A 81 3.73 16.40 10.87
CA ARG A 81 3.69 17.87 10.73
C ARG A 81 2.89 18.50 11.86
N ILE A 82 1.74 17.94 12.23
CA ILE A 82 0.93 18.40 13.38
C ILE A 82 1.74 18.33 14.67
N LYS A 83 2.47 17.23 14.91
CA LYS A 83 3.33 17.08 16.10
C LYS A 83 4.44 18.14 16.13
N ALA A 84 5.13 18.35 15.01
CA ALA A 84 6.15 19.39 14.91
C ALA A 84 5.57 20.79 15.16
N GLN A 85 4.40 21.07 14.59
CA GLN A 85 3.71 22.36 14.74
C GLN A 85 3.24 22.61 16.17
N LYS A 86 2.72 21.59 16.87
CA LYS A 86 2.36 21.68 18.28
C LYS A 86 3.56 21.98 19.17
N ASN A 87 4.72 21.36 18.89
CA ASN A 87 5.95 21.64 19.63
C ASN A 87 6.45 23.07 19.40
N LEU A 88 6.40 23.56 18.16
CA LEU A 88 6.74 24.94 17.83
C LEU A 88 5.83 25.91 18.60
N LEU A 89 4.52 25.67 18.57
CA LEU A 89 3.54 26.52 19.25
C LEU A 89 3.77 26.54 20.76
N TYR A 90 4.03 25.39 21.37
CA TYR A 90 4.36 25.29 22.80
C TYR A 90 5.56 26.15 23.18
N ASN A 91 6.63 26.13 22.39
CA ASN A 91 7.83 26.94 22.64
C ASN A 91 7.53 28.44 22.49
N LEU A 92 6.80 28.85 21.44
CA LEU A 92 6.42 30.24 21.23
C LEU A 92 5.53 30.78 22.35
N GLU A 93 4.59 29.98 22.83
CA GLU A 93 3.73 30.32 23.97
C GLU A 93 4.55 30.45 25.27
N GLN A 94 5.53 29.58 25.48
CA GLN A 94 6.44 29.67 26.63
C GLN A 94 7.30 30.94 26.59
N ASP A 95 7.85 31.28 25.43
CA ASP A 95 8.65 32.49 25.23
C ASP A 95 7.80 33.75 25.44
N PHE A 96 6.57 33.76 24.92
CA PHE A 96 5.63 34.85 25.12
C PHE A 96 5.29 35.05 26.61
N ASP A 97 4.99 33.96 27.33
CA ASP A 97 4.73 34.01 28.77
C ASP A 97 5.93 34.52 29.57
N PHE A 98 7.14 34.10 29.20
CA PHE A 98 8.38 34.56 29.83
C PHE A 98 8.59 36.07 29.63
N LEU A 99 8.50 36.55 28.39
CA LEU A 99 8.69 37.96 28.04
C LEU A 99 7.62 38.85 28.69
N ASN A 100 6.37 38.39 28.70
CA ASN A 100 5.26 39.12 29.32
C ASN A 100 5.46 39.28 30.84
N ARG A 101 6.01 38.27 31.52
CA ARG A 101 6.38 38.36 32.95
C ARG A 101 7.59 39.24 33.19
N ALA A 102 8.59 39.18 32.31
CA ALA A 102 9.85 39.92 32.45
C ALA A 102 9.70 41.43 32.19
N SER A 103 8.77 41.85 31.31
CA SER A 103 8.61 43.26 30.93
C SER A 103 8.05 44.16 32.03
N GLY A 104 7.47 43.58 33.09
CA GLY A 104 6.96 44.30 34.28
C GLY A 104 5.77 45.24 34.02
N GLN A 105 5.48 45.59 32.76
CA GLN A 105 4.49 46.58 32.34
C GLN A 105 3.85 46.20 30.99
N GLY A 106 3.35 44.97 30.84
CA GLY A 106 2.34 44.62 29.81
C GLY A 106 2.66 45.05 28.37
N SER A 107 3.93 45.27 28.03
CA SER A 107 4.33 45.59 26.66
C SER A 107 4.29 44.29 25.88
N VAL A 108 3.12 44.00 25.34
CA VAL A 108 2.88 42.83 24.49
C VAL A 108 3.78 42.95 23.27
N ASP A 109 4.63 41.95 23.05
CA ASP A 109 5.32 41.79 21.77
C ASP A 109 4.28 41.38 20.72
N LEU A 110 3.74 42.39 20.03
CA LEU A 110 2.69 42.24 19.03
C LEU A 110 3.14 41.36 17.85
N ASP A 111 4.44 41.35 17.54
CA ASP A 111 4.99 40.51 16.47
C ASP A 111 4.96 39.04 16.89
N LEU A 112 5.35 38.75 18.14
CA LEU A 112 5.28 37.40 18.69
C LEU A 112 3.83 36.91 18.85
N GLU A 113 2.92 37.76 19.32
CA GLU A 113 1.49 37.42 19.41
C GLU A 113 0.90 37.09 18.03
N THR A 114 1.24 37.90 17.01
CA THR A 114 0.80 37.67 15.64
C THR A 114 1.37 36.34 15.10
N ASN A 115 2.64 36.04 15.38
CA ASN A 115 3.25 34.78 14.97
C ASN A 115 2.53 33.57 15.61
N ILE A 116 2.27 33.61 16.92
CA ILE A 116 1.50 32.57 17.62
C ILE A 116 0.15 32.34 16.96
N ARG A 117 -0.56 33.42 16.60
CA ARG A 117 -1.85 33.35 15.91
C ARG A 117 -1.73 32.66 14.56
N THR A 118 -0.77 33.07 13.71
CA THR A 118 -0.53 32.44 12.41
C THR A 118 -0.16 30.95 12.55
N GLN A 119 0.66 30.59 13.56
CA GLN A 119 1.01 29.18 13.79
C GLN A 119 -0.19 28.34 14.26
N ARG A 120 -1.16 28.93 14.97
CA ARG A 120 -2.43 28.28 15.35
C ARG A 120 -3.32 28.05 14.13
N GLU A 121 -3.49 29.07 13.29
CA GLU A 121 -4.25 28.95 12.04
C GLU A 121 -3.69 27.83 11.15
N PHE A 122 -2.37 27.78 10.99
CA PHE A 122 -1.71 26.70 10.24
C PHE A 122 -1.89 25.31 10.89
N LEU A 123 -1.90 25.23 12.22
CA LEU A 123 -2.18 23.97 12.92
C LEU A 123 -3.62 23.50 12.66
N ASP A 124 -4.59 24.42 12.65
CA ASP A 124 -5.99 24.11 12.36
C ASP A 124 -6.16 23.62 10.92
N GLU A 125 -5.48 24.25 9.95
CA GLU A 125 -5.45 23.78 8.55
C GLU A 125 -4.91 22.35 8.43
N LEU A 126 -3.83 22.03 9.14
CA LEU A 126 -3.26 20.67 9.15
C LEU A 126 -4.24 19.65 9.74
N GLN A 127 -4.97 20.01 10.79
CA GLN A 127 -5.99 19.15 11.40
C GLN A 127 -7.15 18.91 10.44
N GLU A 128 -7.60 19.93 9.71
CA GLU A 128 -8.64 19.80 8.69
C GLU A 128 -8.19 18.90 7.53
N ILE A 129 -6.96 19.07 7.07
CA ILE A 129 -6.36 18.19 6.04
C ILE A 129 -6.32 16.74 6.53
N LEU A 130 -5.85 16.50 7.76
CA LEU A 130 -5.80 15.17 8.33
C LEU A 130 -7.19 14.53 8.38
N GLN A 131 -8.21 15.28 8.81
CA GLN A 131 -9.58 14.78 8.88
C GLN A 131 -10.10 14.35 7.51
N LYS A 132 -9.89 15.16 6.47
CA LYS A 132 -10.27 14.82 5.09
C LYS A 132 -9.58 13.55 4.59
N ILE A 133 -8.30 13.37 4.93
CA ILE A 133 -7.54 12.17 4.57
C ILE A 133 -8.11 10.94 5.29
N LEU A 134 -8.39 11.05 6.60
CA LEU A 134 -8.97 9.98 7.41
C LEU A 134 -10.36 9.55 6.92
N ASP A 135 -11.20 10.50 6.52
CA ASP A 135 -12.51 10.19 5.94
C ASP A 135 -12.36 9.42 4.63
N GLY A 136 -11.44 9.86 3.76
CA GLY A 136 -11.12 9.16 2.52
C GLY A 136 -10.49 7.77 2.76
N TYR A 137 -9.71 7.61 3.83
CA TYR A 137 -9.13 6.32 4.24
C TYR A 137 -10.22 5.34 4.67
N ARG A 138 -11.16 5.78 5.53
CA ARG A 138 -12.28 4.97 6.00
C ARG A 138 -13.15 4.45 4.85
N ILE A 139 -13.46 5.31 3.88
CA ILE A 139 -14.24 4.93 2.69
C ILE A 139 -13.53 3.82 1.91
N ARG A 140 -12.21 3.93 1.73
CA ARG A 140 -11.44 2.95 0.97
C ARG A 140 -11.26 1.64 1.70
N LEU A 141 -11.02 1.65 3.02
CA LEU A 141 -10.99 0.44 3.84
C LEU A 141 -12.31 -0.34 3.74
N LYS A 142 -13.45 0.37 3.79
CA LYS A 142 -14.75 -0.29 3.63
C LYS A 142 -14.87 -0.99 2.27
N LYS A 143 -14.49 -0.30 1.19
CA LYS A 143 -14.49 -0.88 -0.17
C LYS A 143 -13.55 -2.10 -0.26
N ASP A 144 -12.39 -2.03 0.39
CA ASP A 144 -11.40 -3.11 0.40
C ASP A 144 -11.93 -4.37 1.06
N SER A 145 -12.59 -4.23 2.22
CA SER A 145 -13.27 -5.34 2.89
C SER A 145 -14.43 -5.92 2.08
N GLU A 146 -15.19 -5.08 1.37
CA GLU A 146 -16.26 -5.53 0.48
C GLU A 146 -15.71 -6.36 -0.70
N GLN A 147 -14.61 -5.90 -1.32
CA GLN A 147 -13.93 -6.61 -2.42
C GLN A 147 -13.29 -7.92 -1.96
N GLU A 148 -12.67 -7.94 -0.78
CA GLU A 148 -12.11 -9.16 -0.20
C GLU A 148 -13.21 -10.23 0.01
N LEU A 149 -14.38 -9.82 0.49
CA LEU A 149 -15.53 -10.70 0.66
C LEU A 149 -16.05 -11.22 -0.69
N GLU A 150 -16.14 -10.36 -1.70
CA GLU A 150 -16.56 -10.74 -3.06
C GLU A 150 -15.59 -11.73 -3.70
N LEU A 151 -14.28 -11.49 -3.61
CA LEU A 151 -13.24 -12.42 -4.04
C LEU A 151 -13.34 -13.76 -3.33
N LYS A 152 -13.54 -13.75 -2.02
CA LYS A 152 -13.72 -14.98 -1.24
C LYS A 152 -14.93 -15.77 -1.75
N HIS A 153 -16.07 -15.11 -1.95
CA HIS A 153 -17.26 -15.76 -2.48
C HIS A 153 -17.04 -16.29 -3.90
N TYR A 154 -16.37 -15.54 -4.77
CA TYR A 154 -15.99 -15.99 -6.12
C TYR A 154 -15.22 -17.31 -6.05
N PHE A 155 -14.13 -17.36 -5.28
CA PHE A 155 -13.33 -18.58 -5.15
C PHE A 155 -14.10 -19.74 -4.53
N GLU A 156 -14.91 -19.50 -3.50
CA GLU A 156 -15.75 -20.54 -2.88
C GLU A 156 -16.73 -21.18 -3.87
N HIS A 157 -17.36 -20.39 -4.75
CA HIS A 157 -18.31 -20.91 -5.73
C HIS A 157 -17.60 -21.63 -6.87
N HIS A 158 -16.51 -21.05 -7.39
CA HIS A 158 -15.78 -21.63 -8.51
C HIS A 158 -14.99 -22.88 -8.13
N HIS A 159 -14.46 -22.97 -6.90
CA HIS A 159 -13.86 -24.21 -6.38
C HIS A 159 -14.89 -25.35 -6.29
N LYS A 160 -16.07 -25.09 -5.73
CA LYS A 160 -17.14 -26.10 -5.60
C LYS A 160 -17.66 -26.58 -6.96
N PHE A 161 -17.68 -25.70 -7.96
CA PHE A 161 -18.14 -26.05 -9.30
C PHE A 161 -17.14 -26.93 -10.05
N GLU A 162 -15.84 -26.66 -9.94
CA GLU A 162 -14.80 -27.52 -10.52
C GLU A 162 -14.75 -28.90 -9.87
N ASP A 163 -14.89 -29.00 -8.54
CA ASP A 163 -14.95 -30.27 -7.83
C ASP A 163 -16.16 -31.11 -8.27
N ALA A 164 -17.32 -30.47 -8.48
CA ALA A 164 -18.54 -31.15 -8.96
C ALA A 164 -18.42 -31.63 -10.41
N GLN A 165 -17.77 -30.84 -11.29
CA GLN A 165 -17.49 -31.28 -12.65
C GLN A 165 -16.50 -32.45 -12.68
N GLN A 166 -15.42 -32.40 -11.90
CA GLN A 166 -14.45 -33.50 -11.84
C GLN A 166 -15.06 -34.81 -11.33
N GLN A 167 -16.00 -34.76 -10.38
CA GLN A 167 -16.72 -35.95 -9.90
C GLN A 167 -17.72 -36.50 -10.93
N ALA A 168 -18.38 -35.64 -11.72
CA ALA A 168 -19.34 -36.07 -12.75
C ALA A 168 -18.68 -36.77 -13.95
N PHE A 169 -17.36 -36.61 -14.14
CA PHE A 169 -16.58 -37.24 -15.22
C PHE A 169 -15.69 -38.41 -14.76
N GLN A 170 -15.81 -38.89 -13.51
CA GLN A 170 -15.17 -40.14 -13.08
C GLN A 170 -16.06 -41.35 -13.43
N PRO A 171 -15.52 -42.39 -14.10
CA PRO A 171 -16.28 -43.57 -14.52
C PRO A 171 -16.70 -44.49 -13.37
#